data_AF-A0A7X1PBZ3-F1
#
_entry.id   AF-A0A7X1PBZ3-F1
#
_cell.length_a   1.000
_cell.length_b   1.000
_cell.length_c   1.000
_cell.angle_alpha   90.00
_cell.angle_beta   90.00
_cell.angle_gamma   90.00
#
_symmetry.space_group_name_H-M   'P 1'
#
loop_
_entity.id
_entity.type
_entity.pdbx_description
1 polymer ?
#
loop_
_entity_poly.entity_id
_entity_poly.type
_entity_poly.pdbx_seq_one_letter_code
_entity_poly.pdbx_strand_id
1 'polypeptide(L)' 'MEDDDKVSVYREAYEAWQKQLSGLHEVFLEGKRPDPVRLKGLLNRESRAKRKYDAARLRLLGIEEEPFSDDEEEGKEE' A
#
# COMPACT_ATOMS: atom_id res chain seq x y z
N MET A 1 -3.64 21.94 12.81
CA MET A 1 -2.93 21.03 13.73
C MET A 1 -3.31 19.59 13.45
N GLU A 2 -4.58 19.18 13.53
CA GLU A 2 -4.97 17.78 13.22
C GLU A 2 -4.78 17.38 11.74
N ASP A 3 -4.95 18.32 10.80
CA ASP A 3 -4.68 18.07 9.37
C ASP A 3 -3.17 18.05 9.04
N ASP A 4 -2.36 18.81 9.78
CA ASP A 4 -0.89 18.75 9.63
C ASP A 4 -0.36 17.37 10.06
N ASP A 5 -0.95 16.78 11.10
CA ASP A 5 -0.63 15.43 11.56
C ASP A 5 -1.06 14.36 10.54
N LYS A 6 -2.23 14.48 9.92
CA LYS A 6 -2.68 13.56 8.84
C LYS A 6 -1.74 13.62 7.64
N VAL A 7 -1.30 14.82 7.24
CA VAL A 7 -0.38 15.01 6.12
C VAL A 7 1.00 14.40 6.42
N SER A 8 1.52 14.56 7.64
CA SER A 8 2.78 13.92 8.05
C SER A 8 2.69 12.39 8.02
N VAL A 9 1.64 11.82 8.62
CA VAL A 9 1.41 10.38 8.65
C VAL A 9 1.28 9.80 7.23
N TYR A 10 0.55 10.49 6.35
CA TYR A 10 0.45 10.11 4.94
C TYR A 10 1.82 10.10 4.26
N ARG A 11 2.60 11.17 4.43
CA ARG A 11 3.92 11.31 3.79
C ARG A 11 4.89 10.21 4.26
N GLU A 12 4.96 9.97 5.56
CA GLU A 12 5.80 8.92 6.12
C GLU A 12 5.41 7.52 5.60
N ALA A 13 4.11 7.23 5.54
CA ALA A 13 3.62 5.96 5.03
C ALA A 13 3.90 5.80 3.52
N TYR A 14 3.76 6.87 2.74
CA TYR A 14 4.08 6.90 1.32
C TYR A 14 5.58 6.64 1.07
N GLU A 15 6.47 7.36 1.75
CA GLU A 15 7.92 7.19 1.61
C GLU A 15 8.37 5.77 2.00
N ALA A 16 7.80 5.22 3.08
CA ALA A 16 8.08 3.87 3.52
C ALA A 16 7.66 2.82 2.46
N TRP A 17 6.49 2.99 1.86
CA TRP A 17 6.01 2.10 0.79
C TRP A 17 6.87 2.22 -0.47
N GLN A 18 7.17 3.43 -0.93
CA GLN A 18 8.04 3.67 -2.09
C GLN A 18 9.41 3.01 -1.94
N LYS A 19 9.99 3.05 -0.72
CA LYS A 19 11.26 2.36 -0.43
C LYS A 19 11.17 0.84 -0.60
N GLN A 20 10.08 0.21 -0.13
CA GLN A 20 9.89 -1.23 -0.31
C GLN A 20 9.62 -1.59 -1.78
N LEU A 21 8.82 -0.76 -2.47
CA LEU A 21 8.48 -0.96 -3.87
C LEU A 21 9.71 -0.84 -4.77
N SER A 22 10.58 0.15 -4.54
CA SER A 22 11.85 0.29 -5.25
C SER A 22 12.72 -0.96 -5.10
N GLY A 23 12.79 -1.53 -3.89
CA GLY A 23 13.52 -2.78 -3.66
C GLY A 23 12.96 -3.99 -4.41
N LEU A 24 11.65 -4.05 -4.63
CA LEU A 24 11.03 -5.08 -5.48
C LEU A 24 11.26 -4.81 -6.97
N HIS A 25 11.22 -3.55 -7.41
CA HIS A 25 11.53 -3.17 -8.78
C HIS A 25 12.95 -3.57 -9.18
N GLU A 26 13.94 -3.38 -8.30
CA GLU A 26 15.30 -3.86 -8.58
C GLU A 26 15.34 -5.38 -8.80
N VAL A 27 14.59 -6.14 -8.02
CA VAL A 27 14.50 -7.61 -8.17
C VAL A 27 13.83 -8.00 -9.48
N PHE A 28 12.72 -7.35 -9.82
CA PHE A 28 11.92 -7.71 -11.00
C PHE A 28 12.52 -7.22 -12.32
N LEU A 29 13.10 -6.01 -12.34
CA LEU A 29 13.53 -5.34 -13.56
C LEU A 29 15.04 -5.44 -13.80
N GLU A 30 15.86 -5.50 -12.74
CA GLU A 30 17.33 -5.58 -12.88
C GLU A 30 17.86 -7.02 -12.83
N GLY A 31 16.98 -8.01 -12.75
CA GLY A 31 17.36 -9.43 -12.82
C GLY A 31 18.11 -9.96 -11.59
N LYS A 32 18.17 -9.19 -10.50
CA LYS A 32 18.65 -9.69 -9.20
C LYS A 32 17.69 -10.79 -8.74
N ARG A 33 18.11 -12.05 -8.79
CA ARG A 33 17.31 -13.20 -8.32
C ARG A 33 17.64 -13.51 -6.85
N PRO A 34 16.92 -12.92 -5.87
CA PRO A 34 17.04 -13.35 -4.48
C PRO A 34 16.57 -14.80 -4.33
N ASP A 35 17.04 -15.48 -3.28
CA ASP A 35 16.48 -16.78 -2.93
C ASP A 35 14.97 -16.66 -2.58
N PRO A 36 14.20 -17.75 -2.70
CA PRO A 36 12.75 -17.72 -2.49
C PRO A 36 12.31 -17.19 -1.11
N VAL A 37 13.11 -17.39 -0.06
CA VAL A 37 12.79 -16.91 1.30
C VAL A 37 12.94 -15.39 1.36
N ARG A 38 14.02 -14.85 0.78
CA ARG A 38 14.22 -13.39 0.66
C ARG A 38 13.15 -12.74 -0.21
N LEU A 39 12.76 -13.35 -1.33
CA LEU A 39 11.70 -12.85 -2.19
C LEU A 39 10.36 -12.75 -1.45
N LYS A 40 9.96 -13.83 -0.77
CA LYS A 40 8.76 -13.85 0.07
C LYS A 40 8.82 -12.77 1.15
N GLY A 41 9.98 -12.55 1.76
CA GLY A 41 10.20 -11.49 2.73
C GLY A 41 10.01 -10.09 2.16
N LEU A 42 10.50 -9.82 0.94
CA LEU A 42 10.34 -8.53 0.26
C LEU A 42 8.88 -8.25 -0.08
N LEU A 43 8.17 -9.20 -0.69
CA LEU A 43 6.75 -9.10 -1.00
C LEU A 43 5.91 -8.82 0.26
N ASN A 44 6.21 -9.53 1.35
CA ASN A 44 5.53 -9.37 2.62
C ASN A 44 5.76 -8.00 3.28
N ARG A 45 6.94 -7.40 3.09
CA ARG A 45 7.25 -6.06 3.61
C ARG A 45 6.59 -4.97 2.79
N GLU A 46 6.64 -5.08 1.46
CA GLU A 46 5.96 -4.16 0.57
C GLU A 46 4.44 -4.17 0.83
N SER A 47 3.81 -5.35 0.87
CA SER A 47 2.37 -5.45 1.12
C SER A 47 1.94 -4.83 2.45
N ARG A 48 2.74 -5.03 3.51
CA ARG A 48 2.49 -4.37 4.82
C ARG A 48 2.65 -2.86 4.75
N ALA A 49 3.64 -2.35 4.02
CA ALA A 49 3.85 -0.92 3.84
C ALA A 49 2.71 -0.30 3.03
N LYS A 50 2.28 -0.97 1.95
CA LYS A 50 1.14 -0.56 1.13
C LYS A 50 -0.14 -0.41 1.95
N ARG A 51 -0.47 -1.40 2.79
CA ARG A 51 -1.66 -1.33 3.67
C ARG A 51 -1.63 -0.13 4.61
N LYS A 52 -0.47 0.20 5.18
CA LYS A 52 -0.31 1.39 6.03
C LYS A 52 -0.48 2.69 5.24
N TYR A 53 0.08 2.75 4.04
CA TYR A 53 -0.11 3.86 3.11
C TYR A 53 -1.58 4.04 2.72
N ASP A 54 -2.27 2.95 2.36
CA ASP A 54 -3.67 2.98 1.98
C ASP A 54 -4.53 3.50 3.14
N ALA A 55 -4.33 3.00 4.37
CA ALA A 55 -5.02 3.49 5.56
C ALA A 55 -4.74 4.99 5.83
N ALA A 56 -3.48 5.42 5.72
CA ALA A 56 -3.12 6.83 5.88
C ALA A 56 -3.73 7.72 4.79
N ARG A 57 -3.85 7.21 3.55
CA ARG A 57 -4.49 7.89 2.42
C ARG A 57 -5.99 8.06 2.64
N LEU A 58 -6.69 7.02 3.09
CA LEU A 58 -8.12 7.12 3.42
C LEU A 58 -8.36 8.12 4.55
N ARG A 59 -7.55 8.05 5.61
CA ARG A 59 -7.60 9.01 6.72
C ARG A 59 -7.33 10.45 6.27
N LEU A 60 -6.37 10.66 5.36
CA LEU A 60 -6.09 11.99 4.80
C LEU A 60 -7.28 12.54 4.00
N LEU A 61 -7.99 11.67 3.29
CA LEU A 61 -9.18 12.03 2.51
C LEU A 61 -10.45 12.17 3.36
N GLY A 62 -10.38 11.91 4.67
CA GLY A 62 -11.55 11.93 5.55
C GLY A 62 -12.51 10.76 5.31
N ILE A 63 -12.04 9.70 4.65
CA ILE A 63 -12.78 8.45 4.50
C ILE A 63 -12.50 7.66 5.77
N GLU A 64 -13.35 7.84 6.79
CA GLU A 64 -13.46 6.86 7.89
C GLU A 64 -13.73 5.50 7.24
N GLU A 65 -13.03 4.44 7.67
CA GLU A 65 -13.03 3.10 7.06
C GLU A 65 -14.46 2.52 6.88
N GLU A 66 -15.22 2.98 5.90
CA GLU A 66 -16.10 2.08 5.18
C GLU A 66 -15.15 1.21 4.36
N PRO A 67 -15.06 -0.10 4.65
CA PRO A 67 -14.35 -0.99 3.75
C PRO A 67 -14.96 -0.72 2.37
N PHE A 68 -14.12 -0.49 1.36
CA PHE A 68 -14.56 -0.69 -0.02
C PHE A 68 -15.12 -2.11 -0.06
N SER A 69 -16.44 -2.27 0.12
CA SER A 69 -17.09 -3.50 -0.24
C SER A 69 -17.02 -3.51 -1.76
N ASP A 70 -16.50 -4.61 -2.31
CA ASP A 70 -16.63 -4.94 -3.73
C ASP A 70 -18.13 -5.18 -4.05
N ASP A 71 -19.01 -4.23 -3.76
CA ASP A 71 -20.41 -4.20 -4.20
C ASP A 71 -20.52 -3.41 -5.51
N GLU A 72 -19.67 -3.75 -6.47
CA GLU A 72 -19.97 -3.52 -7.89
C GLU A 72 -19.82 -4.87 -8.60
N GLU A 73 -20.90 -5.66 -8.59
CA GLU A 73 -21.53 -6.27 -9.77
C GLU A 73 -22.42 -7.47 -9.35
N GLU A 74 -23.70 -7.20 -9.09
CA GLU A 74 -24.75 -8.09 -9.59
C GLU A 74 -25.72 -7.23 -10.38
N GLY A 75 -25.44 -7.12 -11.68
CA GLY A 75 -26.43 -6.68 -12.65
C GLY A 75 -27.64 -7.59 -12.55
N LYS A 76 -28.73 -7.07 -11.99
CA LYS A 76 -30.05 -7.69 -12.12
C LYS A 76 -30.46 -7.60 -13.58
N GLU A 77 -30.33 -8.71 -14.31
CA GLU A 77 -31.11 -8.95 -15.51
C GLU A 77 -32.60 -8.99 -15.12
N GLU A 78 -33.41 -8.20 -15.81
CA GLU A 78 -34.88 -8.29 -15.82
C GLU A 78 -35.34 -8.50 -17.28
#